data_AF-A0A8J7ZH64-F1
#
_entry.id   AF-A0A8J7ZH64-F1
#
_cell.length_a   1.000
_cell.length_b   1.000
_cell.length_c   1.000
_cell.angle_alpha   90.00
_cell.angle_beta   90.00
_cell.angle_gamma   90.00
#
_symmetry.space_group_name_H-M   'P 1'
#
loop_
_entity.id
_entity.type
_entity.pdbx_description
1 polymer ?
#
loop_
_entity_poly.entity_id
_entity_poly.type
_entity_poly.pdbx_seq_one_letter_code
_entity_poly.pdbx_strand_id
1 'polypeptide(L)'
;MVNATQCSTRRGGVTFVHVVVENESTERRRVRLDVDCDGAVWPPRRRGVPEAGWDADGVTVTVAGGRTRGLGFATPAATASVALVDVEGRGGIAESDPLVESAGTDSVDVDGVVRALGSFAPPLAATPREKGDESRLDSNSGDGGGRRVE
;
A
#
# COMPACT_ATOMS: atom_id res chain seq x y z
N MET A 1 -8.75 26.14 20.27
CA MET A 1 -7.31 25.87 20.06
C MET A 1 -7.19 24.47 19.45
N VAL A 2 -6.11 24.16 18.74
CA VAL A 2 -5.81 22.78 18.34
C VAL A 2 -4.49 22.39 18.99
N ASN A 3 -4.48 21.25 19.67
CA ASN A 3 -3.32 20.72 20.38
C ASN A 3 -2.99 19.32 19.88
N ALA A 4 -1.74 18.91 20.02
CA ALA A 4 -1.29 17.56 19.69
C ALA A 4 -0.42 16.99 20.81
N THR A 5 -0.68 15.74 21.18
CA THR A 5 0.16 14.98 22.13
C THR A 5 0.70 13.75 21.43
N GLN A 6 1.99 13.46 21.59
CA GLN A 6 2.62 12.27 21.02
C GLN A 6 3.09 11.29 22.09
N CYS A 7 3.01 10.00 21.78
CA CYS A 7 3.76 8.95 22.45
C CYS A 7 4.39 8.02 21.41
N SER A 8 5.46 7.33 21.79
CA SER A 8 6.12 6.37 20.91
C SER A 8 6.53 5.11 21.66
N THR A 9 6.58 4.01 20.92
CA THR A 9 7.11 2.73 21.39
C THR A 9 8.01 2.13 20.33
N ARG A 10 9.08 1.45 20.75
CA ARG A 10 10.05 0.84 19.84
C ARG A 10 10.01 -0.68 19.97
N ARG A 11 9.89 -1.37 18.85
CA ARG A 11 9.86 -2.85 18.79
C ARG A 11 10.46 -3.35 17.48
N GLY A 12 11.38 -4.31 17.56
CA GLY A 12 11.95 -4.95 16.36
C GLY A 12 12.67 -3.98 15.42
N GLY A 13 13.35 -2.97 15.98
CA GLY A 13 14.04 -1.95 15.19
C GLY A 13 13.14 -0.85 14.62
N VAL A 14 11.81 -0.94 14.81
CA VAL A 14 10.83 0.02 14.32
C VAL A 14 10.28 0.86 15.46
N THR A 15 10.17 2.17 15.24
CA THR A 15 9.49 3.10 16.14
C THR A 15 8.07 3.31 15.65
N PHE A 16 7.10 3.03 16.51
CA PHE A 16 5.69 3.32 16.28
C PHE A 16 5.34 4.59 17.04
N VAL A 17 4.81 5.57 16.34
CA VAL A 17 4.42 6.87 16.90
C VAL A 17 2.91 6.97 16.83
N HIS A 18 2.31 7.40 17.93
CA HIS A 18 0.89 7.71 18.03
C HIS A 18 0.72 9.16 18.44
N VAL A 19 -0.08 9.90 17.69
CA VAL A 19 -0.37 11.32 17.92
C VAL A 19 -1.88 11.48 18.11
N VAL A 20 -2.26 12.19 19.16
CA VAL A 20 -3.64 12.56 19.45
C VAL A 20 -3.78 14.05 19.20
N VAL A 21 -4.62 14.42 18.24
CA VAL A 21 -4.94 15.81 17.92
C VAL A 21 -6.31 16.16 18.49
N GLU A 22 -6.37 17.24 19.27
CA GLU A 22 -7.58 17.71 19.95
C GLU A 22 -7.95 19.09 19.42
N ASN A 23 -9.17 19.23 18.89
CA ASN A 23 -9.71 20.53 18.47
C ASN A 23 -10.75 21.01 19.49
N GLU A 24 -10.34 21.93 20.34
CA GLU A 24 -11.19 22.53 21.39
C GLU A 24 -12.10 23.64 20.87
N SER A 25 -11.93 24.07 19.61
CA SER A 25 -12.83 25.05 19.01
C SER A 25 -14.14 24.41 18.57
N THR A 26 -15.17 25.22 18.39
CA THR A 26 -16.45 24.79 17.79
C THR A 26 -16.34 24.57 16.28
N GLU A 27 -15.36 25.20 15.66
CA GLU A 27 -15.15 25.16 14.21
C GLU A 27 -14.31 23.95 13.79
N ARG A 28 -14.56 23.46 12.59
CA ARG A 28 -13.69 22.48 11.94
C ARG A 28 -12.33 23.11 11.63
N ARG A 29 -11.24 22.37 11.89
CA ARG A 29 -9.87 22.80 11.63
C ARG A 29 -9.14 21.82 10.73
N ARG A 30 -8.39 22.33 9.76
CA ARG A 30 -7.50 21.54 8.91
C ARG A 30 -6.08 21.74 9.43
N VAL A 31 -5.44 20.66 9.82
CA VAL A 31 -4.10 20.69 10.41
C VAL A 31 -3.15 19.78 9.69
N ARG A 32 -1.88 20.14 9.74
CA ARG A 32 -0.76 19.37 9.25
C ARG A 32 0.06 18.89 10.45
N LEU A 33 0.41 17.62 10.44
CA LEU A 33 1.44 17.06 11.31
C LEU A 33 2.68 16.81 10.45
N ASP A 34 3.73 17.59 10.68
CA ASP A 34 5.03 17.38 10.05
C ASP A 34 5.89 16.48 10.93
N VAL A 35 6.46 15.45 10.32
CA VAL A 35 7.28 14.45 11.00
C VAL A 35 8.75 14.76 10.77
N ASP A 36 9.49 14.90 11.86
CA ASP A 36 10.95 15.01 11.85
C ASP A 36 11.55 13.70 12.38
N CYS A 37 12.21 12.96 11.50
CA CYS A 37 12.95 11.76 11.84
C CYS A 37 14.06 11.45 10.82
N ASP A 38 15.12 10.80 11.29
CA ASP A 38 16.23 10.33 10.45
C ASP A 38 15.86 9.00 9.75
N GLY A 39 14.84 9.03 8.89
CA GLY A 39 14.32 7.85 8.20
C GLY A 39 12.98 8.09 7.51
N ALA A 40 12.52 7.09 6.77
CA ALA A 40 11.26 7.17 6.06
C ALA A 40 10.05 7.07 7.01
N VAL A 41 9.02 7.87 6.74
CA VAL A 41 7.71 7.71 7.37
C VAL A 41 6.96 6.57 6.69
N TRP A 42 6.50 5.61 7.49
CA TRP A 42 5.67 4.50 7.07
C TRP A 42 4.23 4.74 7.54
N PRO A 43 3.39 5.33 6.67
CA PRO A 43 1.99 5.57 7.00
C PRO A 43 1.21 4.25 7.10
N PRO A 44 0.09 4.23 7.85
CA PRO A 44 -0.86 3.14 7.80
C PRO A 44 -1.31 2.89 6.36
N ARG A 45 -1.36 1.62 5.94
CA ARG A 45 -1.76 1.25 4.58
C ARG A 45 -3.02 0.41 4.58
N ARG A 46 -3.91 0.68 3.62
CA ARG A 46 -5.07 -0.15 3.30
C ARG A 46 -4.90 -0.67 1.88
N ARG A 47 -4.80 -1.99 1.72
CA ARG A 47 -4.53 -2.65 0.42
C ARG A 47 -3.25 -2.12 -0.27
N GLY A 48 -2.22 -1.85 0.52
CA GLY A 48 -0.94 -1.34 0.03
C GLY A 48 -0.88 0.17 -0.21
N VAL A 49 -2.01 0.88 -0.20
CA VAL A 49 -2.07 2.33 -0.40
C VAL A 49 -2.00 3.05 0.96
N PRO A 50 -1.16 4.08 1.13
CA PRO A 50 -1.19 4.95 2.32
C PRO A 50 -2.60 5.47 2.59
N GLU A 51 -2.97 5.59 3.87
CA GLU A 51 -4.23 6.23 4.25
C GLU A 51 -4.29 7.67 3.74
N ALA A 52 -5.49 8.15 3.41
CA ALA A 52 -5.68 9.48 2.84
C ALA A 52 -5.10 10.58 3.74
N GLY A 53 -4.47 11.58 3.11
CA GLY A 53 -3.86 12.71 3.79
C GLY A 53 -2.38 12.52 4.15
N TRP A 54 -1.85 11.30 4.07
CA TRP A 54 -0.43 11.02 4.25
C TRP A 54 0.38 11.34 2.99
N ASP A 55 1.55 11.92 3.20
CA ASP A 55 2.63 12.02 2.21
C ASP A 55 3.96 11.55 2.85
N ALA A 56 5.09 11.86 2.21
CA ALA A 56 6.40 11.40 2.66
C ALA A 56 6.83 12.01 4.01
N ASP A 57 6.35 13.21 4.33
CA ASP A 57 6.86 14.02 5.44
C ASP A 57 5.83 14.16 6.57
N GLY A 58 4.61 13.61 6.40
CA GLY A 58 3.59 13.72 7.43
C GLY A 58 2.18 13.48 6.95
N VAL A 59 1.23 14.09 7.66
CA VAL A 59 -0.21 13.90 7.39
C VAL A 59 -0.99 15.19 7.53
N THR A 60 -1.86 15.46 6.56
CA THR A 60 -2.85 16.54 6.63
C THR A 60 -4.21 15.95 6.95
N VAL A 61 -4.84 16.40 8.04
CA VAL A 61 -6.15 15.94 8.47
C VAL A 61 -7.10 17.08 8.79
N THR A 62 -8.39 16.76 8.79
CA THR A 62 -9.43 17.67 9.23
C THR A 62 -10.05 17.15 10.52
N VAL A 63 -10.09 17.98 11.56
CA VAL A 63 -10.66 17.66 12.87
C VAL A 63 -11.88 18.55 13.10
N ALA A 64 -13.05 17.93 13.25
CA ALA A 64 -14.28 18.65 13.58
C ALA A 64 -14.18 19.33 14.95
N GLY A 65 -14.95 20.39 15.17
CA GLY A 65 -14.95 21.12 16.43
C GLY A 65 -15.39 20.26 17.62
N GLY A 66 -14.70 20.40 18.76
CA GLY A 66 -14.92 19.60 19.97
C GLY A 66 -14.59 18.12 19.80
N ARG A 67 -13.79 17.74 18.79
CA ARG A 67 -13.42 16.35 18.51
C ARG A 67 -11.93 16.11 18.63
N THR A 68 -11.62 14.85 18.86
CA THR A 68 -10.26 14.31 18.92
C THR A 68 -10.04 13.34 17.76
N ARG A 69 -8.83 13.35 17.19
CA ARG A 69 -8.42 12.43 16.13
C ARG A 69 -7.08 11.77 16.51
N GLY A 70 -7.09 10.44 16.56
CA GLY A 70 -5.87 9.65 16.66
C GLY A 70 -5.24 9.41 15.28
N LEU A 71 -3.91 9.53 15.22
CA LEU A 71 -3.09 9.32 14.05
C LEU A 71 -1.86 8.51 14.46
N GLY A 72 -1.31 7.71 13.55
CA GLY A 72 -0.09 6.98 13.84
C GLY A 72 0.69 6.64 12.59
N PHE A 73 1.99 6.44 12.76
CA PHE A 73 2.91 6.01 11.73
C PHE A 73 4.02 5.17 12.33
N ALA A 74 4.77 4.49 11.47
CA ALA A 74 5.99 3.80 11.84
C ALA A 74 7.20 4.45 11.15
N THR A 75 8.39 4.28 11.71
CA THR A 75 9.66 4.69 11.08
C THR A 75 10.78 3.75 11.52
N PRO A 76 11.77 3.45 10.66
CA PRO A 76 12.98 2.75 11.08
C PRO A 76 13.88 3.62 11.97
N ALA A 77 13.67 4.95 11.97
CA ALA A 77 14.42 5.87 12.81
C ALA A 77 14.26 5.52 14.30
N ALA A 78 15.33 5.70 15.08
CA ALA A 78 15.32 5.42 16.51
C ALA A 78 14.41 6.35 17.31
N THR A 79 14.19 7.56 16.78
CA THR A 79 13.39 8.63 17.37
C THR A 79 12.64 9.36 16.27
N ALA A 80 11.50 9.94 16.63
CA ALA A 80 10.73 10.83 15.76
C ALA A 80 10.02 11.89 16.61
N SER A 81 9.91 13.08 16.06
CA SER A 81 9.12 14.17 16.64
C SER A 81 8.08 14.67 15.64
N VAL A 82 7.01 15.26 16.15
CA VAL A 82 5.90 15.74 15.33
C VAL A 82 5.61 17.21 15.65
N ALA A 83 5.57 18.05 14.63
CA ALA A 83 5.15 19.43 14.71
C ALA A 83 3.72 19.59 14.21
N LEU A 84 2.87 20.27 14.99
CA LEU A 84 1.50 20.62 14.59
C LEU A 84 1.49 22.00 13.93
N VAL A 85 0.96 22.07 12.71
CA VAL A 85 0.80 23.30 11.94
C VAL A 85 -0.69 23.47 11.58
N ASP A 86 -1.31 24.59 11.96
CA ASP A 86 -2.67 24.93 11.50
C ASP A 86 -2.58 25.35 10.03
N VAL A 87 -3.24 24.62 9.15
CA VAL A 87 -3.30 24.96 7.73
C VAL A 87 -4.50 25.87 7.56
N GLU A 88 -4.27 27.18 7.59
CA GLU A 88 -5.34 28.16 7.45
C GLU A 88 -6.24 27.83 6.24
N GLY A 89 -7.47 27.43 6.57
CA GLY A 89 -8.48 27.05 5.60
C GLY A 89 -9.77 26.87 6.36
N ARG A 90 -10.67 27.87 6.30
CA ARG A 90 -12.08 27.66 6.63
C ARG A 90 -12.53 26.40 5.91
N GLY A 91 -12.88 25.37 6.66
CA GLY A 91 -13.20 24.06 6.12
C GLY A 91 -14.36 24.16 5.13
N GLY A 92 -14.04 24.17 3.84
CA GLY A 92 -14.97 23.70 2.83
C GLY A 92 -15.31 22.25 3.15
N ILE A 93 -16.58 21.92 3.20
CA ILE A 93 -17.09 20.55 3.26
C ILE A 93 -16.58 19.76 2.06
N ALA A 94 -15.40 19.14 2.17
CA ALA A 94 -15.17 17.87 1.49
C ALA A 94 -15.75 16.78 2.40
N GLU A 95 -17.08 16.74 2.46
CA GLU A 95 -17.77 15.49 2.73
C GLU A 95 -17.43 14.60 1.54
N SER A 96 -16.34 13.83 1.65
CA SER A 96 -16.12 12.70 0.75
C SER A 96 -17.12 11.61 1.13
N ASP A 97 -18.36 11.83 0.74
CA ASP A 97 -19.32 10.76 0.51
C ASP A 97 -18.92 10.11 -0.83
N PRO A 98 -18.56 8.82 -0.87
CA PRO A 98 -18.12 8.19 -2.11
C PRO A 98 -19.34 7.85 -2.96
N LEU A 99 -19.90 8.83 -3.66
CA LEU A 99 -20.67 8.54 -4.86
C LEU A 99 -19.68 8.16 -5.96
N VAL A 100 -19.48 6.85 -6.04
CA VAL A 100 -18.92 6.08 -7.15
C VAL A 100 -19.47 6.58 -8.49
N GLU A 101 -18.69 7.39 -9.20
CA GLU A 101 -18.77 7.46 -10.66
C GLU A 101 -17.50 6.83 -11.23
N SER A 102 -17.59 5.52 -11.48
CA SER A 102 -16.63 4.81 -12.32
C SER A 102 -16.79 5.29 -13.76
N ALA A 103 -15.92 6.18 -14.20
CA ALA A 103 -15.75 6.48 -15.62
C ALA A 103 -14.27 6.71 -15.92
N GLY A 104 -13.63 5.65 -16.43
CA GLY A 104 -12.21 5.64 -16.80
C GLY A 104 -11.66 4.23 -16.79
N THR A 105 -12.21 3.35 -17.63
CA THR A 105 -11.50 2.10 -17.98
C THR A 105 -10.32 2.48 -18.86
N ASP A 106 -9.22 2.90 -18.24
CA ASP A 106 -7.91 2.67 -18.81
C ASP A 106 -7.72 1.16 -18.79
N SER A 107 -7.96 0.52 -19.93
CA SER A 107 -7.68 -0.89 -20.13
C SER A 107 -6.17 -1.07 -19.99
N VAL A 108 -5.72 -1.36 -18.77
CA VAL A 108 -4.33 -1.66 -18.50
C VAL A 108 -4.02 -3.00 -19.16
N ASP A 109 -3.04 -3.01 -20.06
CA ASP A 109 -2.59 -4.24 -20.72
C ASP A 109 -1.98 -5.18 -19.66
N VAL A 110 -2.77 -6.19 -19.29
CA VAL A 110 -2.42 -7.13 -18.21
C VAL A 110 -1.16 -7.91 -18.56
N ASP A 111 -0.94 -8.25 -19.84
CA ASP A 111 0.23 -9.00 -20.28
C ASP A 111 1.53 -8.18 -20.08
N GLY A 112 1.49 -6.87 -20.37
CA GLY A 112 2.59 -5.94 -20.10
C GLY A 112 2.96 -5.87 -18.62
N VAL A 113 1.97 -5.89 -17.71
CA VAL A 113 2.21 -5.91 -16.26
C VAL A 113 2.85 -7.23 -15.82
N VAL A 114 2.35 -8.37 -16.32
CA VAL A 114 2.90 -9.69 -15.99
C VAL A 114 4.35 -9.83 -16.46
N ARG A 115 4.68 -9.30 -17.66
CA ARG A 115 6.07 -9.28 -18.15
C ARG A 115 6.99 -8.37 -17.35
N ALA A 116 6.49 -7.23 -16.88
CA ALA A 116 7.27 -6.29 -16.07
C ALA A 116 7.64 -6.88 -14.69
N LEU A 117 6.78 -7.73 -14.13
CA LEU A 117 7.03 -8.44 -12.86
C LEU A 117 7.96 -9.66 -13.02
N GLY A 118 8.21 -10.11 -14.26
CA GLY A 118 9.04 -11.27 -14.56
C GLY A 118 8.43 -12.60 -14.09
N SER A 119 9.09 -13.72 -14.43
CA SER A 119 8.65 -15.04 -14.00
C SER A 119 9.15 -15.33 -12.59
N PHE A 120 8.38 -14.94 -11.56
CA PHE A 120 8.65 -15.38 -10.20
C PHE A 120 8.16 -16.82 -10.02
N ALA A 121 9.03 -17.80 -10.24
CA ALA A 121 8.75 -19.19 -9.90
C ALA A 121 9.13 -19.43 -8.43
N PRO A 122 8.21 -19.87 -7.55
CA PRO A 122 8.57 -20.29 -6.20
C PRO A 122 9.58 -21.45 -6.27
N PRO A 123 10.42 -21.67 -5.22
CA PRO A 123 11.36 -22.77 -5.20
C PRO A 123 10.66 -24.08 -5.54
N LEU A 124 11.31 -24.94 -6.33
CA LEU A 124 10.74 -26.19 -6.85
C LEU A 124 10.15 -27.12 -5.75
N ALA A 125 10.62 -26.97 -4.51
CA ALA A 125 10.15 -27.70 -3.33
C ALA A 125 8.80 -27.18 -2.78
N ALA A 126 8.37 -25.98 -3.15
CA ALA A 126 7.13 -25.35 -2.70
C ALA A 126 5.93 -25.62 -3.62
N THR A 127 6.14 -26.23 -4.79
CA THR A 127 5.08 -26.58 -5.73
C THR A 127 4.69 -28.06 -5.59
N PRO A 128 3.42 -28.39 -5.32
CA PRO A 128 2.92 -29.77 -5.42
C PRO A 128 3.16 -30.30 -6.84
N ARG A 129 3.84 -31.45 -6.98
CA ARG A 129 3.97 -32.11 -8.28
C ARG A 129 2.71 -32.90 -8.56
N GLU A 130 1.98 -32.52 -9.60
CA GLU A 130 0.92 -33.35 -10.14
C GLU A 130 1.53 -34.65 -10.66
N LYS A 131 1.14 -35.78 -10.06
CA LYS A 131 1.56 -37.11 -10.47
C LYS A 131 0.73 -37.50 -11.70
N GLY A 132 1.11 -36.96 -12.86
CA GLY A 132 0.45 -37.18 -14.15
C GLY A 132 1.08 -38.32 -14.93
N ASP A 133 0.50 -39.50 -14.74
CA ASP A 133 0.23 -40.59 -15.70
C ASP A 133 1.31 -41.03 -16.72
N GLU A 134 1.58 -42.33 -16.65
CA GLU A 134 2.46 -43.09 -17.53
C GLU A 134 1.79 -43.36 -18.90
N SER A 135 2.62 -43.69 -19.90
CA SER A 135 2.27 -44.16 -21.26
C SER A 135 2.08 -43.10 -22.36
N ARG A 136 3.09 -43.03 -23.23
CA ARG A 136 2.97 -43.10 -24.71
C ARG A 136 4.37 -43.11 -25.31
N LEU A 137 4.98 -44.30 -25.35
CA LEU A 137 6.04 -44.62 -26.30
C LEU A 137 5.45 -45.62 -27.30
N ASP A 138 4.59 -45.14 -28.19
CA ASP A 138 4.31 -45.87 -29.43
C ASP A 138 5.49 -45.66 -30.37
N SER A 139 6.43 -46.61 -30.31
CA SER A 139 7.48 -46.74 -31.31
C SER A 139 6.88 -47.35 -32.57
N ASN A 140 6.46 -46.53 -33.51
CA ASN A 140 6.09 -46.99 -34.86
C ASN A 140 7.37 -47.40 -35.62
N SER A 141 7.77 -48.67 -35.49
CA SER A 141 8.69 -49.34 -36.40
C SER A 141 7.90 -50.26 -37.32
N GLY A 142 7.81 -49.86 -38.57
CA GLY A 142 7.26 -50.55 -39.74
C GLY A 142 7.30 -49.53 -40.87
N ASP A 143 7.72 -49.81 -42.09
CA ASP A 143 7.78 -51.03 -42.87
C ASP A 143 8.58 -50.62 -44.14
N GLY A 144 9.57 -51.38 -44.61
CA GLY A 144 9.34 -52.30 -45.74
C GLY A 144 9.55 -51.61 -47.10
N GLY A 145 10.69 -51.87 -47.75
CA GLY A 145 11.08 -51.23 -49.01
C GLY A 145 10.41 -51.76 -50.28
N GLY A 146 10.71 -51.12 -51.42
CA GLY A 146 10.47 -51.74 -52.74
C GLY A 146 10.40 -50.81 -53.95
N ARG A 147 11.49 -50.81 -54.74
CA ARG A 147 11.60 -50.64 -56.22
C ARG A 147 10.98 -49.42 -56.93
N ARG A 148 11.86 -48.65 -57.58
CA ARG A 148 11.75 -48.33 -59.02
C ARG A 148 13.13 -48.01 -59.61
N VAL A 149 13.63 -48.88 -60.50
CA VAL A 149 14.64 -48.53 -61.50
C VAL A 149 14.07 -48.95 -62.85
N GLU A 150 14.21 -48.05 -63.82
CA GLU A 150 13.85 -48.21 -65.23
C GLU A 150 14.72 -49.25 -65.94
#